data_AF-A0A0K6FZZ9-F1
#
_entry.id   AF-A0A0K6FZZ9-F1
#
_cell.length_a   1.000
_cell.length_b   1.000
_cell.length_c   1.000
_cell.angle_alpha   90.00
_cell.angle_beta   90.00
_cell.angle_gamma   90.00
#
_symmetry.space_group_name_H-M   'P 1'
#
loop_
_entity.id
_entity.type
_entity.pdbx_description
1 polymer ?
#
loop_
_entity_poly.entity_id
_entity_poly.type
_entity_poly.pdbx_seq_one_letter_code
_entity_poly.pdbx_strand_id
1 'polypeptide(L)'
;MGTRGYFAYRYKRKYYLQYLSCDAYPYALGHGPRLAAMVPRDPSALKDWVADRIRMLENAETIDDEVVHPDDGVGADDLGFNVTYDLAWMFTNYEINWTYVIDLDNLAFTINGTTHLRLDNMPPELDDYSYKDSSYPVPQKYLCPKVDLWPAPNFDNKKRQQEYEALQPIVVPATGWGAPTWDELTVSRRFSIETTHYFLRETSRRFNYAYAPFIRREIGKFCWNMLCSSVPALPIFQEDDLKGLNLPFRILSCGENDWLNNVGAYVRMYSLENGKPYKFLDKDYMYCWIRGCLITFCTHLDDPIYVVHEVEKMAQRMRHDRHSESVGIILSSQQELVVVALDGSTARHSPVLDIRTTPHGKSPGRATDGRLLLTYLLSPPLTVSPLPWRIRPHQPPTVSSRIGLPPEVLQIIIDYLDIWTYISMCRVSRSIRSVCVANPRVGSYTILHRVSGSMSIFATRSTTGEPKKIKLQWKTDEGRWGKWTFREVSPEEFDTFKQEKKGGR
;
A
#
# COMPACT_ATOMS: atom_id res chain seq x y z
N MET A 1 0.78 31.78 -23.49
CA MET A 1 0.07 30.70 -22.80
C MET A 1 0.60 30.67 -21.38
N GLY A 2 -0.15 31.21 -20.41
CA GLY A 2 0.27 31.25 -19.00
C GLY A 2 0.07 29.90 -18.30
N THR A 3 0.79 29.66 -17.21
CA THR A 3 0.56 28.49 -16.33
C THR A 3 -0.65 28.73 -15.45
N ARG A 4 -1.63 27.83 -15.50
CA ARG A 4 -2.85 27.93 -14.69
C ARG A 4 -2.71 27.20 -13.36
N GLY A 5 -3.49 27.60 -12.38
CA GLY A 5 -3.45 26.97 -11.06
C GLY A 5 -4.66 27.22 -10.20
N TYR A 6 -4.58 26.74 -8.97
CA TYR A 6 -5.54 27.02 -7.91
C TYR A 6 -4.82 27.43 -6.63
N PHE A 7 -5.47 28.29 -5.86
CA PHE A 7 -5.10 28.62 -4.49
C PHE A 7 -6.30 28.39 -3.58
N ALA A 8 -6.08 27.92 -2.35
CA ALA A 8 -7.12 27.93 -1.34
C ALA A 8 -6.59 28.17 0.07
N TYR A 9 -7.48 28.69 0.92
CA TYR A 9 -7.38 28.47 2.36
C TYR A 9 -8.11 27.18 2.74
N ARG A 10 -7.61 26.47 3.74
CA ARG A 10 -8.32 25.35 4.37
C ARG A 10 -8.58 25.61 5.84
N TYR A 11 -9.84 25.49 6.26
CA TYR A 11 -10.26 25.64 7.65
C TYR A 11 -11.49 24.77 7.94
N LYS A 12 -11.51 24.09 9.09
CA LYS A 12 -12.53 23.11 9.47
C LYS A 12 -12.80 22.08 8.36
N ARG A 13 -11.73 21.64 7.68
CA ARG A 13 -11.76 20.73 6.51
C ARG A 13 -12.51 21.25 5.28
N LYS A 14 -12.83 22.54 5.23
CA LYS A 14 -13.41 23.24 4.07
C LYS A 14 -12.31 23.93 3.28
N TYR A 15 -12.37 23.86 1.96
CA TYR A 15 -11.48 24.59 1.08
C TYR A 15 -12.20 25.80 0.51
N TYR A 16 -11.56 26.96 0.60
CA TYR A 16 -12.01 28.24 0.09
C TYR A 16 -11.15 28.56 -1.14
N LEU A 17 -11.65 28.16 -2.30
CA LEU A 17 -10.91 28.03 -3.55
C LEU A 17 -10.95 29.31 -4.38
N GLN A 18 -9.81 29.61 -5.01
CA GLN A 18 -9.60 30.68 -5.98
C GLN A 18 -8.87 30.11 -7.20
N TYR A 19 -9.31 30.50 -8.40
CA TYR A 19 -8.66 30.13 -9.65
C TYR A 19 -7.54 31.10 -10.01
N LEU A 20 -6.39 30.58 -10.44
CA LEU A 20 -5.24 31.36 -10.90
C LEU A 20 -5.14 31.25 -12.43
N SER A 21 -5.46 32.34 -13.12
CA SER A 21 -5.60 32.37 -14.58
C SER A 21 -4.26 32.24 -15.32
N CYS A 22 -3.19 32.77 -14.73
CA CYS A 22 -1.83 32.77 -15.27
C CYS A 22 -0.77 32.75 -14.15
N ASP A 23 0.51 32.61 -14.54
CA ASP A 23 1.69 32.69 -13.66
C ASP A 23 1.66 31.86 -12.36
N ALA A 24 0.89 30.78 -12.35
CA ALA A 24 0.77 29.89 -11.18
C ALA A 24 2.04 29.12 -10.80
N TYR A 25 3.16 29.25 -11.53
CA TYR A 25 4.40 28.53 -11.21
C TYR A 25 5.01 28.94 -9.85
N PRO A 26 5.78 28.05 -9.18
CA PRO A 26 6.27 28.27 -7.83
C PRO A 26 7.61 29.02 -7.78
N TYR A 27 8.09 29.48 -8.93
CA TYR A 27 9.40 30.10 -9.12
C TYR A 27 9.28 31.63 -9.26
N ALA A 28 10.42 32.33 -9.27
CA ALA A 28 10.56 33.78 -9.36
C ALA A 28 9.52 34.44 -10.28
N LEU A 29 8.77 35.40 -9.72
CA LEU A 29 7.67 36.17 -10.33
C LEU A 29 6.29 35.48 -10.39
N GLY A 30 6.21 34.18 -10.11
CA GLY A 30 4.95 33.43 -10.06
C GLY A 30 4.16 33.60 -8.75
N HIS A 31 2.98 32.99 -8.69
CA HIS A 31 2.10 33.07 -7.51
C HIS A 31 2.67 32.35 -6.29
N GLY A 32 3.47 31.28 -6.45
CA GLY A 32 3.98 30.51 -5.30
C GLY A 32 4.75 31.37 -4.29
N PRO A 33 5.80 32.11 -4.70
CA PRO A 33 6.53 33.01 -3.82
C PRO A 33 5.67 34.12 -3.22
N ARG A 34 4.71 34.67 -3.97
CA ARG A 34 3.79 35.71 -3.48
C ARG A 34 2.89 35.18 -2.36
N LEU A 35 2.30 34.00 -2.55
CA LEU A 35 1.45 33.34 -1.57
C LEU A 35 2.25 32.96 -0.32
N ALA A 36 3.48 32.48 -0.47
CA ALA A 36 4.36 32.17 0.66
C ALA A 36 4.81 33.43 1.41
N ALA A 37 4.97 34.57 0.74
CA ALA A 37 5.31 35.85 1.36
C ALA A 37 4.17 36.44 2.18
N MET A 38 2.91 36.02 1.95
CA MET A 38 1.76 36.43 2.78
C MET A 38 1.85 35.86 4.21
N VAL A 39 2.58 34.77 4.42
CA VAL A 39 2.71 34.10 5.71
C VAL A 39 3.78 34.79 6.54
N PRO A 40 3.44 35.42 7.69
CA PRO A 40 4.43 36.08 8.53
C PRO A 40 5.47 35.09 9.06
N ARG A 41 6.74 35.52 9.11
CA ARG A 41 7.85 34.70 9.62
C ARG A 41 8.07 34.84 11.13
N ASP A 42 7.61 35.94 11.71
CA ASP A 42 7.62 36.13 13.16
C ASP A 42 6.53 35.26 13.80
N PRO A 43 6.82 34.44 14.82
CA PRO A 43 5.84 33.55 15.44
C PRO A 43 4.62 34.25 16.05
N SER A 44 4.79 35.46 16.59
CA SER A 44 3.69 36.21 17.19
C SER A 44 2.80 36.79 16.10
N ALA A 45 3.40 37.43 15.09
CA ALA A 45 2.69 37.94 13.93
C ALA A 45 1.97 36.81 13.15
N LEU A 46 2.58 35.62 13.06
CA LEU A 46 1.96 34.47 12.42
C LEU A 46 0.70 34.03 13.17
N LYS A 47 0.74 33.99 14.51
CA LYS A 47 -0.40 33.61 15.32
C LYS A 47 -1.58 34.57 15.13
N ASP A 48 -1.31 35.87 15.16
CA ASP A 48 -2.33 36.90 14.95
C ASP A 48 -2.89 36.82 13.54
N TRP A 49 -2.02 36.66 12.53
CA TRP A 49 -2.43 36.48 11.14
C TRP A 49 -3.29 35.23 10.91
N VAL A 50 -2.96 34.09 11.54
CA VAL A 50 -3.79 32.88 11.48
C VAL A 50 -5.18 33.14 12.09
N ALA A 51 -5.24 33.81 13.24
CA ALA A 51 -6.51 34.13 13.88
C ALA A 51 -7.37 35.07 13.03
N ASP A 52 -6.75 36.05 12.37
CA ASP A 52 -7.43 36.97 11.47
C ASP A 52 -7.93 36.28 10.21
N ARG A 53 -7.14 35.37 9.61
CA ARG A 53 -7.58 34.55 8.47
C ARG A 53 -8.71 33.61 8.85
N ILE A 54 -8.68 32.98 10.02
CA ILE A 54 -9.81 32.18 10.51
C ILE A 54 -11.08 33.03 10.60
N ARG A 55 -10.99 34.23 11.21
CA ARG A 55 -12.13 35.14 11.35
C ARG A 55 -12.67 35.60 10.00
N MET A 56 -11.80 35.86 9.04
CA MET A 56 -12.18 36.19 7.66
C MET A 56 -12.98 35.03 7.05
N LEU A 57 -12.49 33.79 7.12
CA LEU A 57 -13.15 32.62 6.52
C LEU A 57 -14.47 32.24 7.22
N GLU A 58 -14.63 32.57 8.50
CA GLU A 58 -15.90 32.39 9.21
C GLU A 58 -16.98 33.38 8.77
N ASN A 59 -16.60 34.53 8.21
CA ASN A 59 -17.50 35.57 7.73
C ASN A 59 -17.55 35.68 6.19
N ALA A 60 -16.77 34.88 5.47
CA ALA A 60 -16.65 34.98 4.02
C ALA A 60 -17.97 34.59 3.31
N GLU A 61 -18.33 35.35 2.28
CA GLU A 61 -19.42 34.98 1.38
C GLU A 61 -19.01 33.80 0.50
N THR A 62 -19.87 32.77 0.46
CA THR A 62 -19.68 31.58 -0.35
C THR A 62 -20.47 31.71 -1.64
N ILE A 63 -19.79 31.68 -2.77
CA ILE A 63 -20.39 31.85 -4.09
C ILE A 63 -20.28 30.52 -4.84
N ASP A 64 -21.40 30.07 -5.42
CA ASP A 64 -21.44 28.81 -6.19
C ASP A 64 -20.83 28.96 -7.60
N ASP A 65 -20.84 30.18 -8.14
CA ASP A 65 -20.26 30.52 -9.44
C ASP A 65 -18.72 30.72 -9.38
N GLU A 66 -18.05 30.58 -10.53
CA GLU A 66 -16.60 30.78 -10.64
C GLU A 66 -16.24 32.28 -10.50
N VAL A 67 -15.72 32.64 -9.34
CA VAL A 67 -15.22 34.00 -9.07
C VAL A 67 -13.84 34.16 -9.73
N VAL A 68 -13.74 35.07 -10.69
CA VAL A 68 -12.46 35.44 -11.30
C VAL A 68 -11.77 36.46 -10.42
N HIS A 69 -10.70 36.04 -9.74
CA HIS A 69 -9.91 36.92 -8.88
C HIS A 69 -8.88 37.73 -9.68
N PRO A 70 -8.50 38.93 -9.22
CA PRO A 70 -7.42 39.71 -9.81
C PRO A 70 -6.10 38.94 -9.80
N ASP A 71 -5.35 39.00 -10.90
CA ASP A 71 -4.05 38.29 -11.03
C ASP A 71 -2.96 38.83 -10.06
N ASP A 72 -3.15 40.02 -9.50
CA ASP A 72 -2.25 40.59 -8.49
C ASP A 72 -2.58 40.14 -7.05
N GLY A 73 -3.72 39.46 -6.85
CA GLY A 73 -4.20 38.99 -5.55
C GLY A 73 -4.66 40.10 -4.60
N VAL A 74 -4.66 41.37 -5.03
CA VAL A 74 -5.04 42.50 -4.18
C VAL A 74 -6.56 42.58 -4.12
N GLY A 75 -7.13 42.45 -2.91
CA GLY A 75 -8.58 42.43 -2.71
C GLY A 75 -9.27 41.14 -3.17
N ALA A 76 -8.50 40.09 -3.50
CA ALA A 76 -9.07 38.80 -3.93
C ALA A 76 -9.96 38.16 -2.84
N ASP A 77 -9.61 38.37 -1.57
CA ASP A 77 -10.38 37.86 -0.42
C ASP A 77 -11.77 38.54 -0.28
N ASP A 78 -11.95 39.73 -0.84
CA ASP A 78 -13.21 40.51 -0.75
C ASP A 78 -14.24 40.07 -1.80
N LEU A 79 -13.85 39.26 -2.79
CA LEU A 79 -14.72 38.80 -3.88
C LEU A 79 -15.47 37.49 -3.58
N GLY A 80 -15.28 36.93 -2.38
CA GLY A 80 -15.86 35.65 -1.98
C GLY A 80 -15.03 34.43 -2.42
N PHE A 81 -15.49 33.23 -2.06
CA PHE A 81 -14.78 31.98 -2.37
C PHE A 81 -15.73 30.91 -2.90
N ASN A 82 -15.22 30.09 -3.82
CA ASN A 82 -15.86 28.83 -4.14
C ASN A 82 -15.52 27.81 -3.04
N VAL A 83 -16.53 27.22 -2.40
CA VAL A 83 -16.32 26.31 -1.27
C VAL A 83 -16.46 24.86 -1.71
N THR A 84 -15.43 24.06 -1.42
CA THR A 84 -15.46 22.62 -1.69
C THR A 84 -14.92 21.80 -0.52
N TYR A 85 -15.39 20.56 -0.44
CA TYR A 85 -14.87 19.52 0.45
C TYR A 85 -14.06 18.47 -0.33
N ASP A 86 -14.07 18.56 -1.66
CA ASP A 86 -13.32 17.63 -2.51
C ASP A 86 -11.84 18.01 -2.50
N LEU A 87 -10.98 16.99 -2.49
CA LEU A 87 -9.53 17.11 -2.55
C LEU A 87 -9.00 16.96 -3.97
N ALA A 88 -9.84 16.53 -4.93
CA ALA A 88 -9.41 16.23 -6.29
C ALA A 88 -8.71 17.40 -6.97
N TRP A 89 -9.20 18.63 -6.73
CA TRP A 89 -8.65 19.85 -7.33
C TRP A 89 -7.22 20.16 -6.88
N MET A 90 -6.79 19.67 -5.70
CA MET A 90 -5.45 19.92 -5.16
C MET A 90 -4.34 19.22 -5.95
N PHE A 91 -4.67 18.32 -6.86
CA PHE A 91 -3.69 17.58 -7.63
C PHE A 91 -3.63 18.09 -9.06
N THR A 92 -2.41 18.33 -9.54
CA THR A 92 -2.17 18.83 -10.90
C THR A 92 -2.71 17.88 -11.96
N ASN A 93 -3.21 18.42 -13.06
CA ASN A 93 -3.67 17.67 -14.23
C ASN A 93 -3.13 18.32 -15.52
N TYR A 94 -3.67 17.95 -16.68
CA TYR A 94 -3.20 18.50 -17.97
C TYR A 94 -3.56 19.99 -18.17
N GLU A 95 -4.55 20.51 -17.44
CA GLU A 95 -5.01 21.91 -17.51
C GLU A 95 -4.48 22.77 -16.36
N ILE A 96 -4.21 22.16 -15.21
CA ILE A 96 -3.84 22.82 -13.95
C ILE A 96 -2.41 22.41 -13.61
N ASN A 97 -1.50 23.38 -13.73
CA ASN A 97 -0.09 23.13 -13.59
C ASN A 97 0.39 23.16 -12.14
N TRP A 98 -0.29 23.92 -11.28
CA TRP A 98 0.12 24.19 -9.90
C TRP A 98 -1.07 24.43 -8.97
N THR A 99 -1.01 23.89 -7.76
CA THR A 99 -2.02 24.14 -6.72
C THR A 99 -1.33 24.52 -5.42
N TYR A 100 -1.95 25.43 -4.67
CA TYR A 100 -1.46 25.93 -3.39
C TYR A 100 -2.57 25.88 -2.34
N VAL A 101 -2.24 25.47 -1.13
CA VAL A 101 -3.16 25.52 0.02
C VAL A 101 -2.46 26.10 1.23
N ILE A 102 -3.03 27.14 1.82
CA ILE A 102 -2.73 27.56 3.19
C ILE A 102 -3.69 26.79 4.11
N ASP A 103 -3.18 25.72 4.73
CA ASP A 103 -3.93 24.85 5.62
C ASP A 103 -3.83 25.34 7.07
N LEU A 104 -4.88 26.02 7.52
CA LEU A 104 -4.96 26.59 8.87
C LEU A 104 -5.28 25.50 9.91
N ASP A 105 -5.85 24.36 9.51
CA ASP A 105 -6.13 23.24 10.42
C ASP A 105 -4.85 22.49 10.81
N ASN A 106 -3.89 22.39 9.89
CA ASN A 106 -2.62 21.70 10.09
C ASN A 106 -1.39 22.64 10.20
N LEU A 107 -1.59 23.95 10.10
CA LEU A 107 -0.54 24.96 9.98
C LEU A 107 0.49 24.62 8.88
N ALA A 108 0.01 24.29 7.69
CA ALA A 108 0.84 23.86 6.57
C ALA A 108 0.57 24.64 5.27
N PHE A 109 1.63 24.98 4.52
CA PHE A 109 1.54 25.42 3.13
C PHE A 109 1.74 24.23 2.19
N THR A 110 0.70 23.83 1.48
CA THR A 110 0.73 22.65 0.61
C THR A 110 0.88 23.04 -0.85
N ILE A 111 1.81 22.42 -1.56
CA ILE A 111 2.04 22.57 -3.00
C ILE A 111 1.69 21.26 -3.70
N ASN A 112 0.87 21.33 -4.76
CA ASN A 112 0.46 20.18 -5.60
C ASN A 112 -0.15 19.00 -4.81
N GLY A 113 -0.72 19.27 -3.64
CA GLY A 113 -1.28 18.26 -2.74
C GLY A 113 -0.27 17.26 -2.15
N THR A 114 1.03 17.43 -2.39
CA THR A 114 2.08 16.44 -2.10
C THR A 114 3.23 16.96 -1.25
N THR A 115 3.56 18.25 -1.36
CA THR A 115 4.60 18.87 -0.52
C THR A 115 3.93 19.75 0.52
N HIS A 116 4.09 19.40 1.80
CA HIS A 116 3.52 20.15 2.91
C HIS A 116 4.64 20.86 3.66
N LEU A 117 4.70 22.19 3.56
CA LEU A 117 5.65 23.03 4.27
C LEU A 117 5.02 23.52 5.57
N ARG A 118 5.80 23.67 6.64
CA ARG A 118 5.29 24.22 7.89
C ARG A 118 5.11 25.73 7.77
N LEU A 119 3.96 26.29 8.18
CA LEU A 119 3.77 27.73 8.18
C LEU A 119 4.69 28.45 9.18
N ASP A 120 5.01 27.80 10.30
CA ASP A 120 5.89 28.35 11.36
C ASP A 120 7.39 28.23 11.05
N ASN A 121 7.75 27.55 9.97
CA ASN A 121 9.13 27.37 9.55
C ASN A 121 9.20 27.15 8.04
N MET A 122 8.65 28.11 7.28
CA MET A 122 8.72 28.10 5.82
C MET A 122 10.16 28.26 5.34
N PRO A 123 10.55 27.68 4.19
CA PRO A 123 11.84 27.98 3.57
C PRO A 123 11.98 29.47 3.23
N PRO A 124 13.21 30.04 3.23
CA PRO A 124 13.43 31.45 2.92
C PRO A 124 13.05 31.77 1.47
N GLU A 125 13.43 30.90 0.53
CA GLU A 125 13.12 31.01 -0.90
C GLU A 125 12.51 29.69 -1.37
N LEU A 126 11.38 29.75 -2.08
CA LEU A 126 10.74 28.55 -2.63
C LEU A 126 11.47 28.04 -3.88
N ASP A 127 12.12 28.93 -4.61
CA ASP A 127 12.72 28.69 -5.93
C ASP A 127 13.88 27.69 -5.91
N ASP A 128 14.52 27.54 -4.75
CA ASP A 128 15.65 26.64 -4.52
C ASP A 128 15.29 25.15 -4.56
N TYR A 129 13.98 24.83 -4.60
CA TYR A 129 13.51 23.46 -4.47
C TYR A 129 12.66 23.02 -5.65
N SER A 130 12.78 21.75 -6.00
CA SER A 130 11.91 21.12 -6.99
C SER A 130 10.71 20.47 -6.31
N TYR A 131 9.51 20.89 -6.73
CA TYR A 131 8.23 20.38 -6.22
C TYR A 131 7.55 19.37 -7.17
N LYS A 132 8.18 19.08 -8.31
CA LYS A 132 7.74 18.07 -9.28
C LYS A 132 8.74 16.94 -9.46
N ASP A 133 10.01 17.17 -9.12
CA ASP A 133 11.10 16.21 -9.27
C ASP A 133 11.95 16.14 -7.98
N SER A 134 12.65 15.05 -7.78
CA SER A 134 13.48 14.78 -6.61
C SER A 134 14.90 15.35 -6.68
N SER A 135 15.21 16.15 -7.70
CA SER A 135 16.55 16.70 -7.95
C SER A 135 17.06 17.61 -6.82
N TYR A 136 16.18 18.39 -6.20
CA TYR A 136 16.49 19.28 -5.06
C TYR A 136 15.42 19.12 -3.97
N PRO A 137 15.55 18.14 -3.07
CA PRO A 137 14.52 17.87 -2.08
C PRO A 137 14.48 18.96 -1.00
N VAL A 138 13.26 19.34 -0.60
CA VAL A 138 13.05 20.27 0.50
C VAL A 138 13.60 19.67 1.81
N PRO A 139 14.42 20.42 2.58
CA PRO A 139 14.92 19.98 3.88
C PRO A 139 13.80 19.58 4.85
N GLN A 140 13.99 18.48 5.58
CA GLN A 140 13.00 17.93 6.52
C GLN A 140 12.52 18.94 7.58
N LYS A 141 13.39 19.89 7.98
CA LYS A 141 13.05 20.95 8.94
C LYS A 141 11.90 21.85 8.48
N TYR A 142 11.71 22.00 7.18
CA TYR A 142 10.65 22.82 6.59
C TYR A 142 9.39 22.01 6.28
N LEU A 143 9.48 20.68 6.28
CA LEU A 143 8.36 19.81 5.96
C LEU A 143 7.45 19.59 7.18
N CYS A 144 6.14 19.62 6.94
CA CYS A 144 5.14 19.16 7.89
C CYS A 144 4.91 17.65 7.66
N PRO A 145 5.38 16.77 8.56
CA PRO A 145 5.35 15.32 8.34
C PRO A 145 3.96 14.71 8.49
N LYS A 146 3.02 15.43 9.12
CA LYS A 146 1.66 14.94 9.37
C LYS A 146 0.67 16.05 9.06
N VAL A 147 -0.06 15.87 7.97
CA VAL A 147 -1.18 16.73 7.58
C VAL A 147 -2.40 15.83 7.46
N ASP A 148 -3.45 16.11 8.24
CA ASP A 148 -4.70 15.37 8.13
C ASP A 148 -5.47 15.84 6.90
N LEU A 149 -5.26 15.16 5.78
CA LEU A 149 -6.01 15.34 4.52
C LEU A 149 -7.01 14.22 4.29
N TRP A 150 -7.24 13.34 5.27
CA TRP A 150 -8.23 12.28 5.10
C TRP A 150 -9.65 12.87 5.13
N PRO A 151 -10.56 12.36 4.28
CA PRO A 151 -11.96 12.72 4.39
C PRO A 151 -12.49 12.26 5.75
N ALA A 152 -13.52 12.94 6.25
CA ALA A 152 -14.22 12.45 7.43
C ALA A 152 -14.75 11.02 7.18
N PRO A 153 -14.76 10.16 8.23
CA PRO A 153 -15.39 8.86 8.14
C PRO A 153 -16.83 8.98 7.63
N ASN A 154 -17.22 8.09 6.72
CA ASN A 154 -18.58 8.03 6.18
C ASN A 154 -19.51 7.16 7.04
N PHE A 155 -19.17 6.98 8.31
CA PHE A 155 -19.90 6.18 9.28
C PHE A 155 -20.01 6.91 10.62
N ASP A 156 -21.01 6.53 11.43
CA ASP A 156 -21.18 7.08 12.77
C ASP A 156 -20.12 6.52 13.73
N ASN A 157 -19.22 7.39 14.17
CA ASN A 157 -18.12 7.04 15.07
C ASN A 157 -18.63 6.48 16.41
N LYS A 158 -19.67 7.08 17.01
CA LYS A 158 -20.19 6.65 18.32
C LYS A 158 -20.83 5.28 18.20
N LYS A 159 -21.62 5.06 17.15
CA LYS A 159 -22.23 3.76 16.88
C LYS A 159 -21.17 2.67 16.68
N ARG A 160 -20.13 2.94 15.88
CA ARG A 160 -19.06 1.96 15.62
C ARG A 160 -18.26 1.61 16.86
N GLN A 161 -17.98 2.61 17.69
CA GLN A 161 -17.33 2.38 18.97
C GLN A 161 -18.14 1.44 19.87
N GLN A 162 -19.45 1.67 19.98
CA GLN A 162 -20.36 0.82 20.76
C GLN A 162 -20.43 -0.62 20.21
N GLU A 163 -20.54 -0.78 18.88
CA GLU A 163 -20.59 -2.09 18.22
C GLU A 163 -19.30 -2.88 18.43
N TYR A 164 -18.14 -2.22 18.41
CA TYR A 164 -16.84 -2.82 18.70
C TYR A 164 -16.70 -3.21 20.18
N GLU A 165 -17.10 -2.34 21.12
CA GLU A 165 -17.08 -2.64 22.55
C GLU A 165 -17.96 -3.84 22.92
N ALA A 166 -19.09 -4.00 22.23
CA ALA A 166 -19.97 -5.16 22.38
C ALA A 166 -19.30 -6.49 21.96
N LEU A 167 -18.22 -6.46 21.18
CA LEU A 167 -17.42 -7.65 20.86
C LEU A 167 -16.53 -8.11 22.02
N GLN A 168 -16.30 -7.25 23.02
CA GLN A 168 -15.31 -7.43 24.08
C GLN A 168 -13.95 -7.90 23.54
N PRO A 169 -13.36 -7.15 22.59
CA PRO A 169 -12.19 -7.62 21.85
C PRO A 169 -10.95 -7.66 22.74
N ILE A 170 -10.13 -8.70 22.56
CA ILE A 170 -8.82 -8.81 23.21
C ILE A 170 -7.74 -8.38 22.22
N VAL A 171 -7.01 -7.31 22.55
CA VAL A 171 -5.85 -6.89 21.76
C VAL A 171 -4.66 -7.77 22.12
N VAL A 172 -4.10 -8.46 21.13
CA VAL A 172 -2.97 -9.39 21.31
C VAL A 172 -1.73 -8.84 20.62
N PRO A 173 -0.61 -8.63 21.33
CA PRO A 173 0.63 -8.14 20.72
C PRO A 173 1.14 -9.09 19.63
N ALA A 174 1.94 -8.56 18.69
CA ALA A 174 2.43 -9.33 17.54
C ALA A 174 3.12 -10.64 17.92
N THR A 175 3.95 -10.63 18.97
CA THR A 175 4.63 -11.82 19.51
C THR A 175 3.66 -12.90 19.99
N GLY A 176 2.48 -12.52 20.44
CA GLY A 176 1.45 -13.46 20.82
C GLY A 176 0.99 -14.33 19.65
N TRP A 177 0.99 -13.82 18.41
CA TRP A 177 0.44 -14.53 17.25
C TRP A 177 1.29 -15.72 16.79
N GLY A 178 2.45 -15.95 17.40
CA GLY A 178 3.31 -17.10 17.10
C GLY A 178 4.01 -17.01 15.74
N ALA A 179 4.12 -15.80 15.18
CA ALA A 179 4.89 -15.58 13.96
C ALA A 179 6.37 -15.87 14.21
N PRO A 180 7.05 -16.62 13.33
CA PRO A 180 8.46 -16.95 13.45
C PRO A 180 9.35 -15.71 13.31
N THR A 181 10.53 -15.78 13.92
CA THR A 181 11.58 -14.78 13.70
C THR A 181 12.19 -14.93 12.30
N TRP A 182 12.92 -13.90 11.84
CA TRP A 182 13.57 -13.91 10.52
C TRP A 182 14.47 -15.13 10.27
N ASP A 183 15.18 -15.56 11.31
CA ASP A 183 16.16 -16.65 11.24
C ASP A 183 15.47 -18.03 11.14
N GLU A 184 14.22 -18.13 11.60
CA GLU A 184 13.37 -19.34 11.53
C GLU A 184 12.61 -19.46 10.20
N LEU A 185 12.69 -18.44 9.33
CA LEU A 185 11.95 -18.45 8.07
C LEU A 185 12.53 -19.42 7.04
N THR A 186 11.63 -20.13 6.36
CA THR A 186 11.95 -20.93 5.16
C THR A 186 12.37 -20.03 3.99
N VAL A 187 13.00 -20.64 2.97
CA VAL A 187 13.37 -19.96 1.72
C VAL A 187 12.17 -19.27 1.07
N SER A 188 11.00 -19.91 1.03
CA SER A 188 9.79 -19.31 0.45
C SER A 188 9.24 -18.13 1.24
N ARG A 189 9.27 -18.17 2.57
CA ARG A 189 8.86 -17.05 3.41
C ARG A 189 9.82 -15.87 3.24
N ARG A 190 11.13 -16.13 3.26
CA ARG A 190 12.15 -15.10 2.99
C ARG A 190 11.96 -14.50 1.61
N PHE A 191 11.77 -15.34 0.58
CA PHE A 191 11.54 -14.86 -0.78
C PHE A 191 10.32 -13.94 -0.88
N SER A 192 9.16 -14.32 -0.31
CA SER A 192 7.97 -13.45 -0.28
C SER A 192 8.18 -12.14 0.48
N ILE A 193 8.94 -12.16 1.56
CA ILE A 193 9.27 -10.92 2.25
C ILE A 193 10.16 -10.06 1.34
N GLU A 194 11.14 -10.62 0.66
CA GLU A 194 12.02 -9.87 -0.24
C GLU A 194 11.27 -9.27 -1.44
N THR A 195 10.34 -10.02 -2.04
CA THR A 195 9.49 -9.50 -3.13
C THR A 195 8.58 -8.38 -2.63
N THR A 196 7.95 -8.53 -1.46
CA THR A 196 7.17 -7.44 -0.84
C THR A 196 8.06 -6.23 -0.50
N HIS A 197 9.31 -6.44 -0.08
CA HIS A 197 10.25 -5.34 0.16
C HIS A 197 10.45 -4.51 -1.11
N TYR A 198 10.74 -5.19 -2.21
CA TYR A 198 10.97 -4.55 -3.50
C TYR A 198 9.70 -3.86 -4.00
N PHE A 199 8.55 -4.54 -3.97
CA PHE A 199 7.26 -3.97 -4.38
C PHE A 199 6.93 -2.68 -3.62
N LEU A 200 7.07 -2.68 -2.29
CA LEU A 200 6.82 -1.50 -1.47
C LEU A 200 7.78 -0.36 -1.80
N ARG A 201 9.06 -0.65 -2.05
CA ARG A 201 10.03 0.37 -2.44
C ARG A 201 9.61 1.09 -3.73
N GLU A 202 9.11 0.34 -4.71
CA GLU A 202 8.72 0.91 -6.01
C GLU A 202 7.36 1.60 -5.99
N THR A 203 6.44 1.19 -5.10
CA THR A 203 5.03 1.63 -5.17
C THR A 203 4.57 2.49 -4.01
N SER A 204 5.18 2.39 -2.82
CA SER A 204 4.71 3.04 -1.59
C SER A 204 4.54 4.55 -1.70
N ARG A 205 5.48 5.25 -2.34
CA ARG A 205 5.46 6.72 -2.49
C ARG A 205 4.14 7.22 -3.08
N ARG A 206 3.58 6.51 -4.05
CA ARG A 206 2.30 6.86 -4.67
C ARG A 206 1.16 6.79 -3.66
N PHE A 207 1.19 5.80 -2.77
CA PHE A 207 0.11 5.57 -1.80
C PHE A 207 0.20 6.41 -0.54
N ASN A 208 1.29 7.16 -0.32
CA ASN A 208 1.31 8.23 0.69
C ASN A 208 0.19 9.26 0.47
N TYR A 209 -0.30 9.38 -0.75
CA TYR A 209 -1.38 10.29 -1.15
C TYR A 209 -2.71 9.58 -1.39
N ALA A 210 -2.96 8.43 -0.74
CA ALA A 210 -4.18 7.65 -0.97
C ALA A 210 -5.47 8.34 -0.48
N TYR A 211 -5.36 9.48 0.20
CA TYR A 211 -6.47 10.42 0.41
C TYR A 211 -6.94 11.07 -0.91
N ALA A 212 -6.11 11.14 -1.95
CA ALA A 212 -6.49 11.63 -3.28
C ALA A 212 -7.51 10.70 -3.96
N PRO A 213 -8.64 11.19 -4.50
CA PRO A 213 -9.67 10.32 -5.10
C PRO A 213 -9.17 9.40 -6.22
N PHE A 214 -8.28 9.88 -7.11
CA PHE A 214 -7.75 9.07 -8.22
C PHE A 214 -6.76 7.99 -7.76
N ILE A 215 -6.05 8.19 -6.64
CA ILE A 215 -5.20 7.18 -6.01
C ILE A 215 -6.03 6.22 -5.16
N ARG A 216 -7.12 6.71 -4.55
CA ARG A 216 -8.03 5.89 -3.76
C ARG A 216 -8.66 4.75 -4.56
N ARG A 217 -8.93 4.98 -5.85
CA ARG A 217 -9.40 3.95 -6.80
C ARG A 217 -8.40 2.81 -6.99
N GLU A 218 -7.13 3.07 -6.67
CA GLU A 218 -5.99 2.19 -6.90
C GLU A 218 -5.56 1.39 -5.66
N ILE A 219 -6.18 1.67 -4.49
CA ILE A 219 -5.88 1.01 -3.21
C ILE A 219 -6.09 -0.50 -3.30
N GLY A 220 -7.20 -0.95 -3.88
CA GLY A 220 -7.50 -2.37 -3.99
C GLY A 220 -6.41 -3.14 -4.73
N LYS A 221 -5.89 -2.58 -5.84
CA LYS A 221 -4.78 -3.16 -6.61
C LYS A 221 -3.48 -3.16 -5.83
N PHE A 222 -3.18 -2.08 -5.12
CA PHE A 222 -2.00 -2.00 -4.28
C PHE A 222 -2.02 -3.07 -3.18
N CYS A 223 -3.09 -3.13 -2.39
CA CYS A 223 -3.24 -4.10 -1.32
C CYS A 223 -3.26 -5.54 -1.87
N TRP A 224 -3.88 -5.78 -3.03
CA TRP A 224 -3.85 -7.08 -3.69
C TRP A 224 -2.44 -7.50 -4.12
N ASN A 225 -1.68 -6.62 -4.76
CA ASN A 225 -0.30 -6.91 -5.17
C ASN A 225 0.63 -7.11 -3.96
N MET A 226 0.41 -6.35 -2.89
CA MET A 226 1.11 -6.53 -1.62
C MET A 226 0.78 -7.89 -1.01
N LEU A 227 -0.51 -8.25 -0.96
CA LEU A 227 -0.99 -9.53 -0.49
C LEU A 227 -0.35 -10.68 -1.28
N CYS A 228 -0.48 -10.68 -2.60
CA CYS A 228 0.05 -11.73 -3.46
C CYS A 228 1.58 -11.84 -3.37
N SER A 229 2.32 -10.73 -3.26
CA SER A 229 3.78 -10.76 -3.04
C SER A 229 4.13 -11.38 -1.69
N SER A 230 3.27 -11.20 -0.68
CA SER A 230 3.44 -11.72 0.67
C SER A 230 3.07 -13.19 0.83
N VAL A 231 2.49 -13.83 -0.19
CA VAL A 231 2.09 -15.26 -0.17
C VAL A 231 3.30 -16.16 -0.48
N PRO A 232 3.77 -16.99 0.47
CA PRO A 232 4.89 -17.91 0.24
C PRO A 232 4.67 -18.85 -0.93
N ALA A 233 5.66 -18.93 -1.81
CA ALA A 233 5.67 -19.79 -2.99
C ALA A 233 4.49 -19.55 -3.94
N LEU A 234 3.96 -18.33 -3.97
CA LEU A 234 3.17 -17.91 -5.12
C LEU A 234 4.11 -17.80 -6.34
N PRO A 235 3.87 -18.55 -7.43
CA PRO A 235 4.76 -18.49 -8.57
C PRO A 235 4.66 -17.13 -9.27
N ILE A 236 5.80 -16.61 -9.71
CA ILE A 236 5.87 -15.41 -10.56
C ILE A 236 6.15 -15.88 -11.99
N PHE A 237 5.34 -15.44 -12.95
CA PHE A 237 5.48 -15.79 -14.37
C PHE A 237 5.24 -14.54 -15.23
N GLN A 238 5.67 -14.58 -16.49
CA GLN A 238 5.42 -13.50 -17.45
C GLN A 238 4.08 -13.72 -18.15
N GLU A 239 3.50 -12.64 -18.66
CA GLU A 239 2.19 -12.65 -19.31
C GLU A 239 2.16 -13.51 -20.57
N ASP A 240 3.29 -13.57 -21.29
CA ASP A 240 3.44 -14.45 -22.45
C ASP A 240 3.40 -15.94 -22.07
N ASP A 241 3.77 -16.29 -20.83
CA ASP A 241 3.64 -17.66 -20.31
C ASP A 241 2.16 -18.08 -20.12
N LEU A 242 1.23 -17.11 -20.14
CA LEU A 242 -0.19 -17.34 -19.87
C LEU A 242 -1.13 -17.18 -21.07
N LYS A 243 -0.66 -16.67 -22.20
CA LYS A 243 -1.51 -16.45 -23.38
C LYS A 243 -2.12 -17.77 -23.84
N GLY A 244 -3.46 -17.80 -23.93
CA GLY A 244 -4.23 -18.98 -24.39
C GLY A 244 -4.69 -19.94 -23.28
N LEU A 245 -4.44 -19.63 -22.00
CA LEU A 245 -4.85 -20.49 -20.88
C LEU A 245 -6.14 -20.00 -20.21
N ASN A 246 -7.14 -20.89 -20.12
CA ASN A 246 -8.30 -20.75 -19.23
C ASN A 246 -7.86 -21.02 -17.78
N LEU A 247 -7.05 -20.13 -17.20
CA LEU A 247 -6.68 -20.22 -15.80
C LEU A 247 -7.96 -20.15 -14.94
N PRO A 248 -8.19 -21.09 -14.02
CA PRO A 248 -9.35 -21.01 -13.17
C PRO A 248 -9.26 -19.77 -12.28
N PHE A 249 -10.40 -19.08 -12.14
CA PHE A 249 -10.67 -17.83 -11.39
C PHE A 249 -10.02 -17.70 -9.99
N ARG A 250 -9.45 -18.77 -9.44
CA ARG A 250 -8.89 -18.84 -8.08
C ARG A 250 -7.36 -18.78 -8.02
N ILE A 251 -6.66 -18.66 -9.14
CA ILE A 251 -5.20 -18.44 -9.11
C ILE A 251 -4.94 -17.00 -8.64
N LEU A 252 -4.15 -16.85 -7.60
CA LEU A 252 -3.62 -15.55 -7.20
C LEU A 252 -2.56 -15.15 -8.22
N SER A 253 -2.68 -13.96 -8.80
CA SER A 253 -1.64 -13.35 -9.61
C SER A 253 -1.34 -11.93 -9.10
N CYS A 254 -0.07 -11.54 -9.23
CA CYS A 254 0.40 -10.18 -9.05
C CYS A 254 0.48 -9.49 -10.42
N GLY A 255 0.18 -8.21 -10.49
CA GLY A 255 0.34 -7.37 -11.68
C GLY A 255 -0.95 -7.13 -12.45
N GLU A 256 -0.82 -6.42 -13.56
CA GLU A 256 -1.93 -6.16 -14.49
C GLU A 256 -2.27 -7.45 -15.25
N ASN A 257 -3.53 -7.88 -15.14
CA ASN A 257 -4.08 -8.93 -15.98
C ASN A 257 -4.92 -8.26 -17.07
N ASP A 258 -4.74 -8.66 -18.32
CA ASP A 258 -5.54 -8.17 -19.45
C ASP A 258 -7.05 -8.34 -19.14
N TRP A 259 -7.78 -7.22 -19.18
CA TRP A 259 -9.05 -7.00 -18.47
C TRP A 259 -10.19 -7.91 -18.94
N LEU A 260 -10.04 -8.55 -20.11
CA LEU A 260 -11.08 -9.30 -20.79
C LEU A 260 -11.05 -10.80 -20.49
N ASN A 261 -9.92 -11.39 -20.07
CA ASN A 261 -9.74 -12.85 -20.11
C ASN A 261 -9.26 -13.51 -18.79
N ASN A 262 -8.81 -12.76 -17.78
CA ASN A 262 -8.30 -13.34 -16.53
C ASN A 262 -8.93 -12.69 -15.28
N VAL A 263 -10.24 -12.92 -15.14
CA VAL A 263 -11.10 -12.38 -14.08
C VAL A 263 -10.88 -13.15 -12.77
N GLY A 264 -9.72 -12.98 -12.12
CA GLY A 264 -9.41 -13.66 -10.85
C GLY A 264 -10.21 -13.17 -9.63
N ALA A 265 -9.86 -13.68 -8.45
CA ALA A 265 -10.37 -13.24 -7.14
C ALA A 265 -10.21 -11.71 -6.90
N TYR A 266 -9.27 -11.08 -7.59
CA TYR A 266 -9.07 -9.64 -7.61
C TYR A 266 -10.30 -8.85 -8.10
N VAL A 267 -10.95 -9.28 -9.20
CA VAL A 267 -12.13 -8.57 -9.75
C VAL A 267 -13.33 -8.66 -8.81
N ARG A 268 -13.42 -9.72 -8.00
CA ARG A 268 -14.45 -9.78 -6.94
C ARG A 268 -14.23 -8.72 -5.87
N MET A 269 -13.01 -8.26 -5.62
CA MET A 269 -12.72 -7.19 -4.65
C MET A 269 -12.72 -5.78 -5.26
N TYR A 270 -13.03 -5.65 -6.55
CA TYR A 270 -13.01 -4.40 -7.29
C TYR A 270 -14.40 -4.08 -7.85
N SER A 271 -15.04 -3.02 -7.37
CA SER A 271 -16.29 -2.51 -7.95
C SER A 271 -15.96 -1.57 -9.12
N LEU A 272 -16.19 -2.05 -10.35
CA LEU A 272 -15.96 -1.30 -11.60
C LEU A 272 -16.93 -0.12 -11.78
N GLU A 273 -18.12 -0.17 -11.20
CA GLU A 273 -19.23 0.66 -11.71
C GLU A 273 -19.25 2.11 -11.21
N ASN A 274 -18.60 2.47 -10.10
CA ASN A 274 -19.01 3.72 -9.42
C ASN A 274 -17.93 4.78 -9.13
N GLY A 275 -16.63 4.52 -9.28
CA GLY A 275 -15.61 5.56 -8.99
C GLY A 275 -15.70 6.23 -7.61
N LYS A 276 -16.48 5.64 -6.68
CA LYS A 276 -16.79 6.11 -5.33
C LYS A 276 -15.85 5.44 -4.31
N PRO A 277 -15.62 6.06 -3.13
CA PRO A 277 -14.71 5.54 -2.11
C PRO A 277 -15.05 4.12 -1.68
N TYR A 278 -14.00 3.40 -1.28
CA TYR A 278 -13.79 1.96 -1.28
C TYR A 278 -14.75 1.11 -0.41
N LYS A 279 -15.96 1.56 -0.05
CA LYS A 279 -16.96 0.80 0.71
C LYS A 279 -18.36 1.25 0.36
N PHE A 280 -19.00 0.62 -0.63
CA PHE A 280 -20.46 0.67 -0.70
C PHE A 280 -21.02 -0.33 0.31
N LEU A 281 -21.96 0.16 1.11
CA LEU A 281 -22.37 -0.39 2.40
C LEU A 281 -23.08 -1.76 2.38
N ASP A 282 -23.15 -2.47 1.25
CA ASP A 282 -24.12 -3.57 1.14
C ASP A 282 -23.83 -4.66 0.08
N LYS A 283 -22.56 -4.89 -0.33
CA LYS A 283 -22.26 -6.02 -1.23
C LYS A 283 -21.10 -6.88 -0.74
N ASP A 284 -21.34 -8.20 -0.69
CA ASP A 284 -20.44 -9.31 -0.31
C ASP A 284 -19.07 -9.39 -1.02
N TYR A 285 -18.82 -8.48 -1.98
CA TYR A 285 -17.63 -8.42 -2.81
C TYR A 285 -16.37 -7.92 -2.07
N MET A 286 -16.46 -7.48 -0.83
CA MET A 286 -15.33 -6.84 -0.12
C MET A 286 -14.39 -7.78 0.63
N TYR A 287 -14.67 -9.09 0.57
CA TYR A 287 -13.95 -10.10 1.33
C TYR A 287 -13.58 -11.28 0.45
N CYS A 288 -12.38 -11.84 0.64
CA CYS A 288 -12.00 -13.09 -0.02
C CYS A 288 -11.25 -14.02 0.92
N TRP A 289 -11.49 -15.32 0.78
CA TRP A 289 -10.76 -16.34 1.54
C TRP A 289 -9.49 -16.74 0.80
N ILE A 290 -8.33 -16.46 1.40
CA ILE A 290 -7.02 -16.82 0.86
C ILE A 290 -6.26 -17.62 1.91
N ARG A 291 -5.93 -18.87 1.56
CA ARG A 291 -5.17 -19.80 2.41
C ARG A 291 -5.74 -19.94 3.84
N GLY A 292 -7.06 -19.89 3.98
CA GLY A 292 -7.75 -20.02 5.26
C GLY A 292 -7.84 -18.72 6.07
N CYS A 293 -7.42 -17.58 5.50
CA CYS A 293 -7.62 -16.27 6.08
C CYS A 293 -8.67 -15.47 5.28
N LEU A 294 -9.54 -14.75 5.96
CA LEU A 294 -10.48 -13.81 5.36
C LEU A 294 -9.79 -12.47 5.14
N ILE A 295 -9.67 -12.02 3.90
CA ILE A 295 -8.91 -10.83 3.55
C ILE A 295 -9.86 -9.68 3.20
N THR A 296 -9.58 -8.48 3.69
CA THR A 296 -10.18 -7.23 3.22
C THR A 296 -9.15 -6.11 3.14
N PHE A 297 -9.48 -5.03 2.42
CA PHE A 297 -8.62 -3.88 2.23
C PHE A 297 -9.31 -2.59 2.70
N CYS A 298 -8.53 -1.67 3.26
CA CYS A 298 -9.00 -0.38 3.71
C CYS A 298 -8.05 0.75 3.29
N THR A 299 -8.48 1.99 3.52
CA THR A 299 -7.71 3.18 3.19
C THR A 299 -6.54 3.38 4.14
N HIS A 300 -6.79 3.47 5.44
CA HIS A 300 -5.79 3.70 6.48
C HIS A 300 -6.25 3.08 7.80
N LEU A 301 -5.31 2.83 8.69
CA LEU A 301 -5.51 2.27 10.03
C LEU A 301 -4.80 3.11 11.11
N ASP A 302 -4.22 4.27 10.76
CA ASP A 302 -3.55 5.17 11.70
C ASP A 302 -4.53 5.91 12.64
N ASP A 303 -5.80 6.00 12.26
CA ASP A 303 -6.88 6.50 13.12
C ASP A 303 -7.60 5.33 13.83
N PRO A 304 -7.63 5.32 15.19
CA PRO A 304 -8.30 4.28 15.96
C PRO A 304 -9.74 4.00 15.56
N ILE A 305 -10.50 5.00 15.09
CA ILE A 305 -11.90 4.78 14.72
C ILE A 305 -12.05 3.88 13.50
N TYR A 306 -11.08 3.91 12.57
CA TYR A 306 -11.05 3.00 11.44
C TYR A 306 -10.70 1.59 11.89
N VAL A 307 -9.75 1.43 12.82
CA VAL A 307 -9.43 0.11 13.39
C VAL A 307 -10.67 -0.54 14.00
N VAL A 308 -11.38 0.22 14.84
CA VAL A 308 -12.66 -0.19 15.46
C VAL A 308 -13.67 -0.63 14.40
N HIS A 309 -13.88 0.21 13.37
CA HIS A 309 -14.80 -0.08 12.26
C HIS A 309 -14.42 -1.35 11.46
N GLU A 310 -13.14 -1.50 11.11
CA GLU A 310 -12.66 -2.63 10.30
C GLU A 310 -12.70 -3.95 11.07
N VAL A 311 -12.27 -3.94 12.33
CA VAL A 311 -12.26 -5.13 13.20
C VAL A 311 -13.69 -5.61 13.43
N GLU A 312 -14.60 -4.70 13.70
CA GLU A 312 -16.00 -5.03 13.95
C GLU A 312 -16.67 -5.64 12.72
N LYS A 313 -16.49 -5.04 11.54
CA LYS A 313 -16.99 -5.59 10.28
C LYS A 313 -16.38 -6.95 9.94
N MET A 314 -15.07 -7.12 10.15
CA MET A 314 -14.39 -8.39 9.92
C MET A 314 -14.95 -9.49 10.82
N ALA A 315 -15.13 -9.21 12.10
CA ALA A 315 -15.70 -10.15 13.06
C ALA A 315 -17.16 -10.52 12.71
N GLN A 316 -18.00 -9.53 12.37
CA GLN A 316 -19.35 -9.79 11.90
C GLN A 316 -19.37 -10.67 10.64
N ARG A 317 -18.49 -10.38 9.68
CA ARG A 317 -18.41 -11.16 8.44
C ARG A 317 -18.04 -12.62 8.71
N MET A 318 -17.03 -12.85 9.52
CA MET A 318 -16.62 -14.21 9.89
C MET A 318 -17.73 -14.98 10.61
N ARG A 319 -18.48 -14.32 11.51
CA ARG A 319 -19.66 -14.91 12.18
C ARG A 319 -20.76 -15.25 11.18
N HIS A 320 -21.01 -14.35 10.23
CA HIS A 320 -22.00 -14.55 9.17
C HIS A 320 -21.65 -15.75 8.27
N ASP A 321 -20.38 -15.90 7.89
CA ASP A 321 -19.88 -17.03 7.11
C ASP A 321 -19.88 -18.37 7.92
N ARG A 322 -20.35 -18.35 9.18
CA ARG A 322 -20.46 -19.50 10.11
C ARG A 322 -19.11 -20.17 10.43
N HIS A 323 -18.01 -19.40 10.37
CA HIS A 323 -16.69 -19.88 10.78
C HIS A 323 -16.45 -19.56 12.26
N SER A 324 -16.76 -20.51 13.15
CA SER A 324 -16.56 -20.39 14.60
C SER A 324 -15.10 -20.19 15.02
N GLU A 325 -14.16 -20.63 14.18
CA GLU A 325 -12.72 -20.41 14.36
C GLU A 325 -12.14 -19.91 13.04
N SER A 326 -11.77 -18.65 12.98
CA SER A 326 -11.28 -18.02 11.75
C SER A 326 -10.24 -16.95 12.03
N VAL A 327 -9.45 -16.64 11.01
CA VAL A 327 -8.47 -15.55 11.01
C VAL A 327 -8.76 -14.67 9.82
N GLY A 328 -8.59 -13.37 9.98
CA GLY A 328 -8.75 -12.39 8.94
C GLY A 328 -7.69 -11.33 9.00
N ILE A 329 -7.45 -10.74 7.85
CA ILE A 329 -6.34 -9.85 7.58
C ILE A 329 -6.94 -8.61 6.93
N ILE A 330 -6.72 -7.46 7.56
CA ILE A 330 -7.12 -6.15 7.07
C ILE A 330 -5.85 -5.42 6.62
N LEU A 331 -5.75 -5.11 5.33
CA LEU A 331 -4.59 -4.42 4.76
C LEU A 331 -4.93 -2.99 4.36
N SER A 332 -4.11 -2.06 4.84
CA SER A 332 -4.23 -0.62 4.58
C SER A 332 -3.33 -0.18 3.43
N SER A 333 -3.79 0.81 2.66
CA SER A 333 -2.95 1.47 1.65
C SER A 333 -1.76 2.21 2.25
N GLN A 334 -1.83 2.55 3.53
CA GLN A 334 -0.76 3.24 4.29
C GLN A 334 0.31 2.30 4.84
N GLN A 335 0.36 1.07 4.31
CA GLN A 335 1.32 0.04 4.68
C GLN A 335 1.16 -0.36 6.16
N GLU A 336 -0.09 -0.65 6.53
CA GLU A 336 -0.46 -1.12 7.87
C GLU A 336 -1.29 -2.40 7.76
N LEU A 337 -1.28 -3.17 8.84
CA LEU A 337 -1.96 -4.45 8.97
C LEU A 337 -2.67 -4.52 10.32
N VAL A 338 -3.89 -5.01 10.32
CA VAL A 338 -4.56 -5.55 11.52
C VAL A 338 -5.00 -6.98 11.22
N VAL A 339 -4.70 -7.89 12.15
CA VAL A 339 -5.16 -9.28 12.09
C VAL A 339 -6.28 -9.46 13.10
N VAL A 340 -7.37 -10.12 12.69
CA VAL A 340 -8.52 -10.44 13.54
C VAL A 340 -8.66 -11.95 13.62
N ALA A 341 -8.94 -12.49 14.79
CA ALA A 341 -9.27 -13.88 14.98
C ALA A 341 -10.57 -14.03 15.76
N LEU A 342 -11.41 -14.96 15.32
CA LEU A 342 -12.52 -15.47 16.10
C LEU A 342 -12.15 -16.81 16.70
N ASP A 343 -12.42 -16.95 17.99
CA ASP A 343 -12.32 -18.20 18.75
C ASP A 343 -13.64 -18.40 19.52
N GLY A 344 -14.59 -19.07 18.88
CA GLY A 344 -15.97 -19.15 19.33
C GLY A 344 -16.65 -17.79 19.33
N SER A 345 -17.08 -17.32 20.50
CA SER A 345 -17.67 -15.98 20.67
C SER A 345 -16.63 -14.87 20.79
N THR A 346 -15.39 -15.21 21.17
CA THR A 346 -14.35 -14.25 21.52
C THR A 346 -13.68 -13.69 20.28
N ALA A 347 -13.66 -12.36 20.16
CA ALA A 347 -12.90 -11.66 19.13
C ALA A 347 -11.53 -11.25 19.69
N ARG A 348 -10.47 -11.50 18.91
CA ARG A 348 -9.10 -11.07 19.20
C ARG A 348 -8.58 -10.29 18.01
N HIS A 349 -7.76 -9.27 18.22
CA HIS A 349 -7.07 -8.64 17.10
C HIS A 349 -5.69 -8.13 17.49
N SER A 350 -4.81 -7.94 16.50
CA SER A 350 -3.51 -7.31 16.71
C SER A 350 -3.67 -5.81 16.93
N PRO A 351 -2.69 -5.12 17.56
CA PRO A 351 -2.55 -3.69 17.32
C PRO A 351 -2.31 -3.41 15.82
N VAL A 352 -2.32 -2.15 15.43
CA VAL A 352 -1.93 -1.75 14.06
C VAL A 352 -0.45 -2.06 13.89
N LEU A 353 -0.13 -2.94 12.94
CA LEU A 353 1.24 -3.37 12.66
C LEU A 353 1.75 -2.69 11.40
N ASP A 354 2.94 -2.11 11.49
CA ASP A 354 3.64 -1.55 10.33
C ASP A 354 4.10 -2.68 9.39
N ILE A 355 3.91 -2.47 8.08
CA ILE A 355 4.43 -3.35 7.03
C ILE A 355 5.35 -2.62 6.05
N ARG A 356 5.83 -1.43 6.38
CA ARG A 356 6.81 -0.67 5.57
C ARG A 356 8.13 -1.43 5.39
N THR A 357 8.96 -0.93 4.50
CA THR A 357 10.35 -1.38 4.38
C THR A 357 11.15 -0.88 5.58
N THR A 358 12.07 -1.71 6.08
CA THR A 358 13.01 -1.27 7.11
C THR A 358 13.90 -0.14 6.54
N PRO A 359 14.19 0.93 7.31
CA PRO A 359 14.98 2.05 6.82
C PRO A 359 16.35 1.62 6.27
N HIS A 360 16.81 2.35 5.25
CA HIS A 360 18.04 2.07 4.51
C HIS A 360 19.21 1.67 5.43
N GLY A 361 19.80 0.50 5.14
CA GLY A 361 21.10 0.10 5.66
C GLY A 361 21.11 -0.74 6.92
N LYS A 362 20.05 -0.80 7.74
CA LYS A 362 20.10 -1.59 8.99
C LYS A 362 20.06 -3.10 8.77
N SER A 363 19.40 -3.58 7.71
CA SER A 363 19.51 -4.94 7.14
C SER A 363 18.48 -5.11 6.00
N PRO A 364 18.87 -5.05 4.72
CA PRO A 364 17.97 -5.38 3.61
C PRO A 364 17.35 -6.77 3.84
N GLY A 365 16.02 -6.88 3.75
CA GLY A 365 15.31 -8.13 3.95
C GLY A 365 14.70 -8.32 5.34
N ARG A 366 15.22 -7.70 6.40
CA ARG A 366 14.54 -7.78 7.72
C ARG A 366 13.14 -7.17 7.62
N ALA A 367 12.15 -7.97 7.98
CA ALA A 367 10.74 -7.59 8.00
C ALA A 367 10.35 -6.99 9.35
N THR A 368 9.37 -6.10 9.32
CA THR A 368 8.61 -5.70 10.50
C THR A 368 7.77 -6.88 11.01
N ASP A 369 7.33 -6.81 12.26
CA ASP A 369 6.43 -7.81 12.84
C ASP A 369 5.16 -8.01 12.01
N GLY A 370 4.60 -6.92 11.44
CA GLY A 370 3.45 -6.99 10.54
C GLY A 370 3.72 -7.83 9.30
N ARG A 371 4.90 -7.71 8.70
CA ARG A 371 5.27 -8.50 7.51
C ARG A 371 5.55 -9.96 7.84
N LEU A 372 6.24 -10.21 8.96
CA LEU A 372 6.45 -11.56 9.45
C LEU A 372 5.10 -12.26 9.69
N LEU A 373 4.18 -11.57 10.37
CA LEU A 373 2.85 -12.08 10.65
C LEU A 373 2.01 -12.29 9.38
N LEU A 374 2.02 -11.34 8.45
CA LEU A 374 1.32 -11.46 7.17
C LEU A 374 1.78 -12.68 6.37
N THR A 375 3.10 -12.81 6.17
CA THR A 375 3.69 -13.94 5.45
C THR A 375 3.47 -15.27 6.18
N TYR A 376 3.49 -15.26 7.51
CA TYR A 376 3.18 -16.43 8.34
C TYR A 376 1.74 -16.91 8.15
N LEU A 377 0.75 -16.01 8.30
CA LEU A 377 -0.67 -16.36 8.17
C LEU A 377 -1.05 -16.75 6.74
N LEU A 378 -0.37 -16.18 5.73
CA LEU A 378 -0.51 -16.57 4.33
C LEU A 378 0.33 -17.79 3.96
N SER A 379 1.09 -18.38 4.88
CA SER A 379 1.73 -19.67 4.61
C SER A 379 0.65 -20.78 4.53
N PRO A 380 0.89 -21.88 3.81
CA PRO A 380 -0.10 -22.95 3.75
C PRO A 380 -0.46 -23.46 5.15
N PRO A 381 -1.73 -23.79 5.43
CA PRO A 381 -2.17 -24.21 6.77
C PRO A 381 -1.38 -25.38 7.37
N LEU A 382 -0.78 -26.23 6.51
CA LEU A 382 0.05 -27.36 6.94
C LEU A 382 1.43 -26.96 7.50
N THR A 383 1.83 -25.71 7.31
CA THR A 383 3.15 -25.17 7.70
C THR A 383 3.06 -24.12 8.81
N VAL A 384 1.85 -23.87 9.31
CA VAL A 384 1.53 -22.84 10.30
C VAL A 384 1.12 -23.58 11.56
N SER A 385 1.88 -23.36 12.64
CA SER A 385 1.48 -23.85 13.96
C SER A 385 0.11 -23.28 14.33
N PRO A 386 -0.75 -24.02 15.05
CA PRO A 386 -1.97 -23.45 15.60
C PRO A 386 -1.66 -22.18 16.38
N LEU A 387 -2.54 -21.17 16.29
CA LEU A 387 -2.37 -19.94 17.06
C LEU A 387 -2.28 -20.27 18.57
N PRO A 388 -1.36 -19.64 19.34
CA PRO A 388 -1.02 -20.12 20.69
C PRO A 388 -2.17 -20.17 21.69
N TRP A 389 -3.19 -19.35 21.50
CA TRP A 389 -4.38 -19.27 22.37
C TRP A 389 -5.57 -20.09 21.89
N ARG A 390 -5.48 -20.82 20.77
CA ARG A 390 -6.62 -21.62 20.32
C ARG A 390 -6.85 -22.79 21.28
N ILE A 391 -8.08 -22.86 21.80
CA ILE A 391 -8.52 -23.88 22.76
C ILE A 391 -8.48 -25.27 22.13
N ARG A 392 -8.74 -25.37 20.82
CA ARG A 392 -8.54 -26.59 20.04
C ARG A 392 -7.36 -26.41 19.10
N PRO A 393 -6.21 -27.07 19.32
CA PRO A 393 -5.26 -27.24 18.24
C PRO A 393 -6.01 -27.95 17.13
N HIS A 394 -6.08 -27.35 15.94
CA HIS A 394 -6.48 -28.10 14.76
C HIS A 394 -5.52 -29.29 14.71
N GLN A 395 -6.02 -30.49 15.02
CA GLN A 395 -5.25 -31.70 14.77
C GLN A 395 -4.92 -31.63 13.28
N PRO A 396 -3.63 -31.56 12.90
CA PRO A 396 -3.28 -31.63 11.50
C PRO A 396 -3.97 -32.88 10.99
N PRO A 397 -4.83 -32.77 9.95
CA PRO A 397 -5.65 -33.88 9.49
C PRO A 397 -4.74 -35.08 9.33
N THR A 398 -5.00 -36.13 10.11
CA THR A 398 -4.12 -37.28 10.30
C THR A 398 -3.67 -37.70 8.91
N VAL A 399 -2.39 -37.48 8.61
CA VAL A 399 -1.84 -37.83 7.30
C VAL A 399 -1.90 -39.34 7.28
N SER A 400 -2.94 -39.88 6.65
CA SER A 400 -3.02 -41.30 6.34
C SER A 400 -1.71 -41.61 5.64
N SER A 401 -0.87 -42.42 6.29
CA SER A 401 0.41 -42.90 5.80
C SER A 401 0.16 -43.87 4.64
N ARG A 402 -0.46 -43.39 3.56
CA ARG A 402 -0.38 -44.05 2.28
C ARG A 402 1.01 -43.77 1.75
N ILE A 403 1.68 -44.84 1.33
CA ILE A 403 3.01 -44.88 0.74
C ILE A 403 3.12 -43.75 -0.30
N GLY A 404 3.66 -42.61 0.11
CA GLY A 404 3.92 -41.47 -0.74
C GLY A 404 5.34 -41.56 -1.26
N LEU A 405 5.59 -41.03 -2.46
CA LEU A 405 6.95 -40.87 -2.94
C LEU A 405 7.78 -40.09 -1.91
N PRO A 406 9.05 -40.46 -1.67
CA PRO A 406 9.94 -39.70 -0.81
C PRO A 406 9.98 -38.22 -1.25
N PRO A 407 10.08 -37.25 -0.32
CA PRO A 407 10.15 -35.83 -0.65
C PRO A 407 11.25 -35.49 -1.66
N GLU A 408 12.35 -36.23 -1.66
CA GLU A 408 13.48 -36.09 -2.57
C GLU A 408 13.08 -36.45 -4.01
N VAL A 409 12.28 -37.52 -4.18
CA VAL A 409 11.77 -37.91 -5.50
C VAL A 409 10.74 -36.89 -5.99
N LEU A 410 9.87 -36.41 -5.11
CA LEU A 410 8.94 -35.32 -5.45
C LEU A 410 9.67 -34.04 -5.84
N GLN A 411 10.78 -33.73 -5.16
CA GLN A 411 11.63 -32.59 -5.49
C GLN A 411 12.23 -32.74 -6.90
N ILE A 412 12.78 -33.91 -7.22
CA ILE A 412 13.32 -34.18 -8.56
C ILE A 412 12.22 -33.99 -9.60
N ILE A 413 11.04 -34.58 -9.41
CA ILE A 413 9.90 -34.41 -10.31
C ILE A 413 9.60 -32.92 -10.51
N ILE A 414 9.44 -32.18 -9.40
CA ILE A 414 9.13 -30.74 -9.40
C ILE A 414 10.18 -29.92 -10.15
N ASP A 415 11.47 -30.23 -9.98
CA ASP A 415 12.57 -29.52 -10.61
C ASP A 415 12.50 -29.60 -12.14
N TYR A 416 11.99 -30.70 -12.71
CA TYR A 416 11.83 -30.89 -14.16
C TYR A 416 10.50 -30.37 -14.72
N LEU A 417 9.55 -29.93 -13.89
CA LEU A 417 8.28 -29.42 -14.38
C LEU A 417 8.45 -28.05 -15.04
N ASP A 418 7.77 -27.83 -16.16
CA ASP A 418 7.47 -26.47 -16.62
C ASP A 418 6.54 -25.76 -15.60
N ILE A 419 6.37 -24.44 -15.76
CA ILE A 419 5.58 -23.62 -14.82
C ILE A 419 4.09 -24.03 -14.80
N TRP A 420 3.55 -24.50 -15.92
CA TRP A 420 2.16 -24.92 -16.04
C TRP A 420 1.92 -26.24 -15.29
N THR A 421 2.78 -27.23 -15.52
CA THR A 421 2.73 -28.52 -14.83
C THR A 421 2.97 -28.31 -13.34
N TYR A 422 3.87 -27.39 -12.96
CA TYR A 422 4.11 -27.01 -11.58
C TYR A 422 2.86 -26.46 -10.87
N ILE A 423 2.15 -25.51 -11.49
CA ILE A 423 0.91 -24.94 -10.93
C ILE A 423 -0.18 -26.00 -10.79
N SER A 424 -0.29 -26.89 -11.77
CA SER A 424 -1.23 -28.01 -11.75
C SER A 424 -0.90 -29.00 -10.63
N MET A 425 0.38 -29.33 -10.47
CA MET A 425 0.90 -30.25 -9.44
C MET A 425 0.67 -29.73 -8.02
N CYS A 426 0.70 -28.42 -7.80
CA CYS A 426 0.33 -27.80 -6.52
C CYS A 426 -1.09 -28.16 -6.05
N ARG A 427 -1.94 -28.70 -6.92
CA ARG A 427 -3.33 -29.10 -6.62
C ARG A 427 -3.51 -30.61 -6.46
N VAL A 428 -2.54 -31.41 -6.88
CA VAL A 428 -2.67 -32.88 -6.95
C VAL A 428 -2.67 -33.50 -5.55
N SER A 429 -1.74 -33.12 -4.69
CA SER A 429 -1.67 -33.64 -3.33
C SER A 429 -1.07 -32.64 -2.35
N ARG A 430 -1.32 -32.87 -1.05
CA ARG A 430 -0.74 -32.07 0.04
C ARG A 430 0.78 -32.19 0.08
N SER A 431 1.32 -33.39 -0.15
CA SER A 431 2.76 -33.64 -0.14
C SER A 431 3.46 -32.90 -1.28
N ILE A 432 2.94 -32.99 -2.51
CA ILE A 432 3.47 -32.25 -3.67
C ILE A 432 3.40 -30.75 -3.39
N ARG A 433 2.25 -30.25 -2.92
CA ARG A 433 2.09 -28.84 -2.57
C ARG A 433 3.09 -28.38 -1.51
N SER A 434 3.41 -29.22 -0.52
CA SER A 434 4.42 -28.90 0.50
C SER A 434 5.80 -28.72 -0.12
N VAL A 435 6.19 -29.59 -1.06
CA VAL A 435 7.46 -29.48 -1.77
C VAL A 435 7.49 -28.25 -2.67
N CYS A 436 6.42 -27.96 -3.42
CA CYS A 436 6.27 -26.70 -4.17
C CYS A 436 6.41 -25.48 -3.24
N VAL A 437 5.81 -25.52 -2.06
CA VAL A 437 5.89 -24.41 -1.11
C VAL A 437 7.30 -24.20 -0.56
N ALA A 438 8.07 -25.27 -0.40
CA ALA A 438 9.47 -25.17 0.01
C ALA A 438 10.36 -24.57 -1.09
N ASN A 439 9.93 -24.65 -2.36
CA ASN A 439 10.73 -24.31 -3.55
C ASN A 439 10.02 -23.25 -4.40
N PRO A 440 10.02 -21.98 -3.96
CA PRO A 440 9.38 -20.90 -4.69
C PRO A 440 9.98 -20.76 -6.10
N ARG A 441 9.14 -20.43 -7.10
CA ARG A 441 9.53 -20.35 -8.50
C ARG A 441 9.26 -18.99 -9.14
N VAL A 442 10.14 -18.63 -10.06
CA VAL A 442 10.01 -17.49 -10.97
C VAL A 442 10.26 -18.03 -12.38
N GLY A 443 9.22 -18.08 -13.22
CA GLY A 443 9.28 -18.76 -14.53
C GLY A 443 9.75 -20.21 -14.39
N SER A 444 10.78 -20.57 -15.16
CA SER A 444 11.45 -21.88 -15.12
C SER A 444 12.52 -22.02 -14.02
N TYR A 445 12.67 -21.03 -13.14
CA TYR A 445 13.73 -21.01 -12.14
C TYR A 445 13.18 -21.29 -10.73
N THR A 446 13.79 -22.25 -10.04
CA THR A 446 13.59 -22.46 -8.61
C THR A 446 14.51 -21.51 -7.83
N ILE A 447 13.94 -20.70 -6.93
CA ILE A 447 14.71 -19.75 -6.12
C ILE A 447 15.37 -20.48 -4.96
N LEU A 448 16.68 -20.29 -4.82
CA LEU A 448 17.48 -20.88 -3.74
C LEU A 448 17.65 -19.90 -2.59
N HIS A 449 18.16 -18.70 -2.89
CA HIS A 449 18.35 -17.63 -1.91
C HIS A 449 18.60 -16.30 -2.61
N ARG A 450 18.44 -15.21 -1.87
CA ARG A 450 18.80 -13.87 -2.31
C ARG A 450 20.32 -13.71 -2.34
N VAL A 451 20.86 -13.09 -3.38
CA VAL A 451 22.30 -12.82 -3.46
C VAL A 451 22.66 -11.66 -2.52
N SER A 452 23.60 -11.93 -1.60
CA SER A 452 24.11 -10.95 -0.63
C SER A 452 24.48 -9.63 -1.30
N GLY A 453 23.94 -8.54 -0.78
CA GLY A 453 24.20 -7.20 -1.29
C GLY A 453 23.34 -6.76 -2.48
N SER A 454 22.55 -7.61 -3.12
CA SER A 454 21.58 -7.16 -4.13
C SER A 454 20.17 -7.15 -3.56
N MET A 455 19.31 -6.18 -3.93
CA MET A 455 17.88 -6.17 -3.55
C MET A 455 16.99 -6.96 -4.50
N SER A 456 17.45 -7.23 -5.71
CA SER A 456 16.64 -7.82 -6.78
C SER A 456 17.26 -9.08 -7.39
N ILE A 457 18.50 -9.42 -7.05
CA ILE A 457 19.19 -10.58 -7.63
C ILE A 457 19.06 -11.79 -6.71
N PHE A 458 18.61 -12.91 -7.29
CA PHE A 458 18.42 -14.19 -6.61
C PHE A 458 19.27 -15.25 -7.28
N ALA A 459 19.88 -16.11 -6.46
CA ALA A 459 20.49 -17.34 -6.92
C ALA A 459 19.38 -18.38 -7.16
N THR A 460 19.43 -19.01 -8.32
CA THR A 460 18.37 -19.91 -8.78
C THR A 460 18.95 -21.19 -9.35
N ARG A 461 18.08 -22.19 -9.52
CA ARG A 461 18.34 -23.42 -10.27
C ARG A 461 17.39 -23.46 -11.45
N SER A 462 17.92 -23.64 -12.67
CA SER A 462 17.09 -23.86 -13.87
C SER A 462 16.48 -25.26 -13.86
N THR A 463 15.55 -25.54 -14.79
CA THR A 463 15.02 -26.89 -15.03
C THR A 463 16.08 -27.90 -15.49
N THR A 464 17.22 -27.42 -16.02
CA THR A 464 18.38 -28.27 -16.37
C THR A 464 19.30 -28.57 -15.18
N GLY A 465 19.01 -27.99 -14.00
CA GLY A 465 19.83 -28.12 -12.80
C GLY A 465 20.99 -27.14 -12.71
N GLU A 466 21.21 -26.30 -13.73
CA GLU A 466 22.30 -25.32 -13.73
C GLU A 466 22.04 -24.19 -12.72
N PRO A 467 23.05 -23.78 -11.94
CA PRO A 467 22.95 -22.60 -11.11
C PRO A 467 22.94 -21.34 -11.98
N LYS A 468 21.91 -20.52 -11.82
CA LYS A 468 21.75 -19.23 -12.53
C LYS A 468 21.53 -18.12 -11.52
N LYS A 469 21.56 -16.88 -12.02
CA LYS A 469 21.14 -15.69 -11.27
C LYS A 469 20.09 -14.98 -12.08
N ILE A 470 18.99 -14.60 -11.41
CA ILE A 470 17.96 -13.78 -12.04
C ILE A 470 17.81 -12.47 -11.29
N LYS A 471 17.54 -11.40 -12.02
CA LYS A 471 17.16 -10.10 -11.49
C LYS A 471 15.65 -9.94 -11.63
N LEU A 472 14.97 -9.76 -10.51
CA LEU A 472 13.54 -9.52 -10.44
C LEU A 472 13.26 -8.01 -10.37
N GLN A 473 12.32 -7.52 -11.19
CA GLN A 473 11.96 -6.10 -11.26
C GLN A 473 10.46 -5.95 -11.36
N TRP A 474 9.93 -5.00 -10.59
CA TRP A 474 8.59 -4.45 -10.79
C TRP A 474 8.69 -3.35 -11.84
N LYS A 475 8.12 -3.56 -13.03
CA LYS A 475 8.08 -2.55 -14.09
C LYS A 475 6.71 -1.92 -14.11
N THR A 476 6.66 -0.59 -13.98
CA THR A 476 5.45 0.21 -14.20
C THR A 476 5.48 0.75 -15.62
N ASP A 477 4.51 0.35 -16.44
CA ASP A 477 4.32 0.93 -17.77
C ASP A 477 3.52 2.25 -17.63
N GLU A 478 3.80 3.24 -18.48
CA GLU A 478 3.13 4.55 -18.42
C GLU A 478 1.60 4.40 -18.50
N GLY A 479 0.89 4.87 -17.47
CA GLY A 479 -0.58 4.76 -17.38
C GLY A 479 -1.12 3.37 -17.02
N ARG A 480 -0.25 2.38 -16.84
CA ARG A 480 -0.60 0.99 -16.54
C ARG A 480 -0.10 0.55 -15.18
N TRP A 481 -0.66 -0.54 -14.66
CA TRP A 481 -0.18 -1.07 -13.40
C TRP A 481 1.09 -1.86 -13.61
N GLY A 482 1.97 -1.81 -12.60
CA GLY A 482 3.21 -2.53 -12.73
C GLY A 482 3.01 -4.04 -12.75
N LYS A 483 3.99 -4.74 -13.32
CA LYS A 483 4.08 -6.20 -13.33
C LYS A 483 5.47 -6.66 -12.93
N TRP A 484 5.53 -7.86 -12.37
CA TRP A 484 6.80 -8.53 -12.14
C TRP A 484 7.39 -8.97 -13.47
N THR A 485 8.66 -8.63 -13.67
CA THR A 485 9.49 -9.10 -14.78
C THR A 485 10.79 -9.64 -14.20
N PHE A 486 11.40 -10.58 -14.91
CA PHE A 486 12.70 -11.11 -14.52
C PHE A 486 13.57 -11.30 -15.76
N ARG A 487 14.88 -11.23 -15.55
CA ARG A 487 15.89 -11.57 -16.57
C ARG A 487 17.05 -12.32 -15.93
N GLU A 488 17.71 -13.19 -16.69
CA GLU A 488 18.99 -13.74 -16.26
C GLU A 488 20.05 -12.62 -16.17
N VAL A 489 20.97 -12.76 -15.22
CA VAL A 489 22.09 -11.84 -15.01
C VAL A 489 23.36 -12.55 -15.49
N SER A 490 24.04 -11.98 -16.47
CA SER A 490 25.31 -12.54 -16.95
C SER A 490 26.40 -12.43 -15.87
N PRO A 491 27.45 -13.28 -15.92
CA PRO A 491 28.60 -13.14 -15.03
C PRO A 491 29.21 -11.74 -15.04
N GLU A 492 29.33 -11.12 -16.21
CA GLU A 492 29.91 -9.79 -16.42
C GLU A 492 29.04 -8.67 -15.82
N GLU A 493 27.71 -8.72 -16.01
CA GLU A 493 26.78 -7.78 -15.38
C GLU A 493 26.88 -7.88 -13.85
N PHE A 494 26.99 -9.11 -13.34
CA PHE A 494 27.10 -9.36 -11.91
C PHE A 494 28.42 -8.86 -11.30
N ASP A 495 29.53 -8.99 -12.03
CA ASP A 495 30.82 -8.48 -11.57
C ASP A 495 30.88 -6.95 -11.63
N THR A 496 30.28 -6.33 -12.64
CA THR A 496 30.05 -4.87 -12.69
C THR A 496 29.27 -4.41 -11.46
N PHE A 497 28.17 -5.09 -11.12
CA PHE A 497 27.37 -4.77 -9.92
C PHE A 497 28.17 -4.88 -8.60
N LYS A 498 29.11 -5.84 -8.51
CA LYS A 498 30.00 -5.96 -7.36
C LYS A 498 31.04 -4.84 -7.30
N GLN A 499 31.55 -4.39 -8.44
CA GLN A 499 32.54 -3.31 -8.51
C GLN A 499 31.93 -1.96 -8.14
N GLU A 500 30.75 -1.62 -8.67
CA GLU A 500 30.02 -0.40 -8.32
C GLU A 500 29.78 -0.29 -6.82
N LYS A 501 29.46 -1.41 -6.17
CA LYS A 501 29.30 -1.46 -4.71
C LYS A 501 30.57 -1.25 -3.90
N LYS A 502 31.74 -1.58 -4.46
CA LYS A 502 33.02 -1.34 -3.80
C LYS A 502 33.49 0.10 -4.00
N GLY A 503 33.15 0.73 -5.13
CA GLY A 503 33.53 2.10 -5.44
C GLY A 503 32.64 3.19 -4.82
N GLY A 504 31.40 2.87 -4.46
CA GLY A 504 30.45 3.80 -3.82
C GLY A 504 30.42 3.76 -2.29
N ARG A 505 31.52 3.37 -1.63
CA ARG A 505 31.64 3.34 -0.17
C ARG A 505 32.58 4.42 0.35
#